data_AF-A0A2I0N489-F1
#
_entry.id   AF-A0A2I0N489-F1
#
_cell.length_a   1.000
_cell.length_b   1.000
_cell.length_c   1.000
_cell.angle_alpha   90.00
_cell.angle_beta   90.00
_cell.angle_gamma   90.00
#
_symmetry.space_group_name_H-M   'P 1'
#
loop_
_entity.id
_entity.type
_entity.pdbx_description
1 polymer ?
#
loop_
_entity_poly.entity_id
_entity_poly.type
_entity_poly.pdbx_seq_one_letter_code
_entity_poly.pdbx_strand_id
1 'polypeptide(L)'
;MKPSMKNMEGAKANPISRYLLGAGEIRVLLAAADGKKDARSISEGAHLSAPRTYAIVGGLAEKGFLALEREGRTMKISLSDSRHSRSFQMLAASREANPEIILRDSNLMILLSAMFTPKTRKNIAEDAHLSEESVRKYARRLMAAGIMYEKNGKMALSPSLPLLAKFLEGYADFINRRIALALSNNAVVAWERGLEAIVRVPIGEKPDAPETALTAMARHGIDIVTDYGYYYVPITKKLDNEDVALHTVLLDPNSTRYVSYALLLLKKEGFDRKRLLEKGEDYGIRGAATAMAG
;
A
#
# COMPACT_ATOMS: atom_id res chain seq x y z
N MET A 1 12.78 18.04 -9.59
CA MET A 1 11.60 18.88 -9.87
C MET A 1 10.45 18.35 -9.02
N LYS A 2 9.83 19.21 -8.19
CA LYS A 2 8.82 18.83 -7.19
C LYS A 2 7.46 18.61 -7.87
N PRO A 3 6.65 17.61 -7.48
CA PRO A 3 5.23 17.64 -7.78
C PRO A 3 4.57 18.70 -6.89
N SER A 4 3.96 19.71 -7.51
CA SER A 4 3.14 20.72 -6.84
C SER A 4 1.75 20.16 -6.56
N MET A 5 1.17 20.49 -5.39
CA MET A 5 -0.20 20.15 -5.00
C MET A 5 -1.28 20.69 -5.95
N LYS A 6 -0.94 21.56 -6.91
CA LYS A 6 -1.88 22.08 -7.92
C LYS A 6 -2.44 21.01 -8.89
N ASN A 7 -1.90 19.80 -8.91
CA ASN A 7 -2.48 18.69 -9.69
C ASN A 7 -3.52 17.85 -8.91
N MET A 8 -3.96 18.30 -7.72
CA MET A 8 -5.02 17.63 -6.93
C MET A 8 -6.43 18.20 -7.16
N GLU A 9 -6.66 19.05 -8.18
CA GLU A 9 -7.99 19.57 -8.57
C GLU A 9 -8.85 18.56 -9.36
N GLY A 10 -8.68 17.26 -9.09
CA GLY A 10 -9.58 16.20 -9.53
C GLY A 10 -10.09 15.45 -8.31
N ALA A 11 -11.23 15.86 -7.78
CA ALA A 11 -11.88 15.22 -6.63
C ALA A 11 -11.99 13.68 -6.81
N LYS A 12 -11.67 12.92 -5.75
CA LYS A 12 -12.01 11.48 -5.54
C LYS A 12 -11.25 10.41 -6.33
N ALA A 13 -10.02 10.64 -6.80
CA ALA A 13 -9.20 9.53 -7.31
C ALA A 13 -8.45 8.82 -6.16
N ASN A 14 -8.55 7.49 -6.06
CA ASN A 14 -7.75 6.70 -5.12
C ASN A 14 -6.26 6.99 -5.35
N PRO A 15 -5.52 7.56 -4.38
CA PRO A 15 -4.11 7.96 -4.55
C PRO A 15 -3.19 6.78 -4.87
N ILE A 16 -3.62 5.55 -4.57
CA ILE A 16 -2.87 4.33 -4.88
C ILE A 16 -2.93 4.02 -6.39
N SER A 17 -3.97 4.45 -7.10
CA SER A 17 -4.17 4.13 -8.53
C SER A 17 -3.01 4.56 -9.43
N ARG A 18 -2.32 5.66 -9.09
CA ARG A 18 -1.12 6.12 -9.82
C ARG A 18 0.07 5.16 -9.72
N TYR A 19 0.05 4.23 -8.76
CA TYR A 19 1.10 3.24 -8.51
C TYR A 19 0.81 1.87 -9.13
N LEU A 20 -0.34 1.69 -9.80
CA LEU A 20 -0.62 0.48 -10.57
C LEU A 20 0.41 0.30 -11.68
N LEU A 21 0.72 -0.94 -12.01
CA LEU A 21 1.65 -1.28 -13.10
C LEU A 21 0.86 -1.77 -14.31
N GLY A 22 0.95 -1.02 -15.41
CA GLY A 22 0.40 -1.44 -16.69
C GLY A 22 1.30 -2.44 -17.43
N ALA A 23 0.73 -3.14 -18.42
CA ALA A 23 1.48 -4.13 -19.22
C ALA A 23 2.74 -3.55 -19.90
N GLY A 24 2.70 -2.30 -20.35
CA GLY A 24 3.87 -1.63 -20.93
C GLY A 24 4.96 -1.32 -19.91
N GLU A 25 4.55 -0.94 -18.69
CA GLU A 25 5.49 -0.65 -17.60
C GLU A 25 6.22 -1.93 -17.17
N ILE A 26 5.49 -3.04 -17.01
CA ILE A 26 6.10 -4.33 -16.64
C ILE A 26 7.09 -4.77 -17.71
N ARG A 27 6.76 -4.65 -19.01
CA ARG A 27 7.69 -4.99 -20.10
C ARG A 27 8.95 -4.13 -20.11
N VAL A 28 8.83 -2.83 -19.81
CA VAL A 28 10.01 -1.95 -19.66
C VAL A 28 10.85 -2.38 -18.46
N LEU A 29 10.24 -2.73 -17.34
CA LEU A 29 10.96 -3.23 -16.16
C LEU A 29 11.68 -4.56 -16.44
N LEU A 30 11.05 -5.48 -17.18
CA LEU A 30 11.66 -6.74 -17.59
C LEU A 30 12.85 -6.49 -18.54
N ALA A 31 12.69 -5.63 -19.55
CA ALA A 31 13.80 -5.25 -20.42
C ALA A 31 14.97 -4.63 -19.64
N ALA A 32 14.69 -3.78 -18.64
CA ALA A 32 15.71 -3.21 -17.77
C ALA A 32 16.38 -4.28 -16.88
N ALA A 33 15.61 -5.24 -16.35
CA ALA A 33 16.12 -6.37 -15.57
C ALA A 33 17.05 -7.27 -16.40
N ASP A 34 16.76 -7.45 -17.69
CA ASP A 34 17.58 -8.14 -18.68
C ASP A 34 18.85 -7.36 -19.10
N GLY A 35 19.10 -6.21 -18.48
CA GLY A 35 20.33 -5.43 -18.66
C GLY A 35 20.32 -4.49 -19.87
N LYS A 36 19.15 -4.20 -20.47
CA LYS A 36 19.01 -3.12 -21.45
C LYS A 36 19.17 -1.77 -20.76
N LYS A 37 19.97 -0.87 -21.34
CA LYS A 37 20.44 0.35 -20.64
C LYS A 37 20.10 1.67 -21.34
N ASP A 38 19.50 1.63 -22.52
CA ASP A 38 19.18 2.84 -23.28
C ASP A 38 17.76 2.76 -23.84
N ALA A 39 17.19 3.91 -24.20
CA ALA A 39 15.80 3.99 -24.63
C ALA A 39 15.50 3.13 -25.85
N ARG A 40 16.47 2.95 -26.78
CA ARG A 40 16.26 2.15 -27.99
C ARG A 40 16.23 0.66 -27.64
N SER A 41 17.23 0.18 -26.90
CA SER A 41 17.33 -1.22 -26.51
C SER A 41 16.20 -1.65 -25.56
N ILE A 42 15.72 -0.75 -24.69
CA ILE A 42 14.51 -0.93 -23.88
C ILE A 42 13.26 -0.99 -24.78
N SER A 43 13.12 -0.09 -25.75
CA SER A 43 11.95 -0.05 -26.65
C SER A 43 11.83 -1.34 -27.48
N GLU A 44 12.96 -1.83 -27.98
CA GLU A 44 13.06 -3.09 -28.72
C GLU A 44 12.70 -4.28 -27.83
N GLY A 45 13.29 -4.36 -26.62
CA GLY A 45 13.01 -5.45 -25.66
C GLY A 45 11.58 -5.45 -25.11
N ALA A 46 10.99 -4.27 -24.90
CA ALA A 46 9.61 -4.14 -24.43
C ALA A 46 8.56 -4.27 -25.55
N HIS A 47 8.99 -4.32 -26.82
CA HIS A 47 8.12 -4.26 -28.00
C HIS A 47 7.17 -3.05 -27.98
N LEU A 48 7.73 -1.87 -27.74
CA LEU A 48 7.01 -0.59 -27.69
C LEU A 48 7.59 0.41 -28.70
N SER A 49 6.82 1.44 -29.04
CA SER A 49 7.32 2.58 -29.79
C SER A 49 8.17 3.48 -28.90
N ALA A 50 9.19 4.13 -29.48
CA ALA A 50 10.09 4.99 -28.72
C ALA A 50 9.34 6.09 -27.92
N PRO A 51 8.36 6.84 -28.48
CA PRO A 51 7.62 7.83 -27.70
C PRO A 51 6.90 7.24 -26.48
N ARG A 52 6.30 6.05 -26.63
CA ARG A 52 5.61 5.36 -25.54
C ARG A 52 6.59 4.85 -24.48
N THR A 53 7.75 4.37 -24.89
CA THR A 53 8.84 3.97 -24.00
C THR A 53 9.31 5.13 -23.13
N TYR A 54 9.55 6.32 -23.72
CA TYR A 54 9.97 7.50 -22.95
C TYR A 54 8.95 7.91 -21.88
N ALA A 55 7.65 7.93 -22.22
CA ALA A 55 6.60 8.25 -21.26
C ALA A 55 6.55 7.26 -20.09
N ILE A 56 6.66 5.95 -20.38
CA ILE A 56 6.68 4.88 -19.38
C ILE A 56 7.93 4.97 -18.49
N VAL A 57 9.10 5.25 -19.07
CA VAL A 57 10.36 5.37 -18.32
C VAL A 57 10.28 6.50 -17.29
N GLY A 58 9.72 7.66 -17.67
CA GLY A 58 9.47 8.76 -16.73
C GLY A 58 8.56 8.34 -15.57
N GLY A 59 7.41 7.72 -15.87
CA GLY A 59 6.48 7.24 -14.84
C GLY A 59 7.08 6.18 -13.91
N LEU A 60 7.87 5.25 -14.45
CA LEU A 60 8.58 4.24 -13.66
C LEU A 60 9.68 4.82 -12.77
N ALA A 61 10.35 5.89 -13.21
CA ALA A 61 11.30 6.64 -12.37
C ALA A 61 10.57 7.34 -11.21
N GLU A 62 9.40 7.92 -11.44
CA GLU A 62 8.56 8.50 -10.38
C GLU A 62 8.05 7.44 -9.38
N LYS A 63 7.72 6.24 -9.88
CA LYS A 63 7.42 5.04 -9.07
C LYS A 63 8.66 4.43 -8.41
N GLY A 64 9.83 5.04 -8.56
CA GLY A 64 11.06 4.64 -7.90
C GLY A 64 11.58 3.29 -8.37
N PHE A 65 11.21 2.84 -9.57
CA PHE A 65 11.77 1.62 -10.17
C PHE A 65 13.03 1.89 -10.97
N LEU A 66 13.09 3.02 -11.69
CA LEU A 66 14.20 3.31 -12.59
C LEU A 66 15.04 4.48 -12.09
N ALA A 67 16.36 4.38 -12.29
CA ALA A 67 17.30 5.47 -12.20
C ALA A 67 17.67 5.94 -13.63
N LEU A 68 17.63 7.25 -13.83
CA LEU A 68 17.90 7.89 -15.12
C LEU A 68 19.17 8.73 -15.00
N GLU A 69 20.20 8.36 -15.75
CA GLU A 69 21.47 9.09 -15.81
C GLU A 69 21.65 9.68 -17.20
N ARG A 70 22.11 10.94 -17.28
CA ARG A 70 22.38 11.59 -18.56
C ARG A 70 23.86 11.50 -18.87
N GLU A 71 24.21 10.72 -19.89
CA GLU A 71 25.56 10.62 -20.44
C GLU A 71 25.56 11.36 -21.78
N GLY A 72 25.91 12.66 -21.76
CA GLY A 72 25.90 13.54 -22.93
C GLY A 72 24.50 13.72 -23.55
N ARG A 73 24.33 13.28 -24.80
CA ARG A 73 23.04 13.32 -25.51
C ARG A 73 22.16 12.08 -25.26
N THR A 74 22.71 11.05 -24.63
CA THR A 74 22.02 9.79 -24.37
C THR A 74 21.56 9.69 -22.91
N MET A 75 20.38 9.12 -22.71
CA MET A 75 19.86 8.80 -21.39
C MET A 75 20.11 7.32 -21.12
N LYS A 76 20.85 7.03 -20.06
CA LYS A 76 21.05 5.70 -19.52
C LYS A 76 19.95 5.39 -18.52
N ILE A 77 19.36 4.22 -18.69
CA ILE A 77 18.21 3.73 -17.94
C ILE A 77 18.68 2.49 -17.20
N SER A 78 18.43 2.43 -15.89
CA SER A 78 18.74 1.25 -15.08
C SER A 78 17.69 1.04 -14.02
N LEU A 79 17.58 -0.18 -13.49
CA LEU A 79 16.85 -0.40 -12.25
C LEU A 79 17.50 0.41 -11.14
N SER A 80 16.68 1.08 -10.34
CA SER A 80 17.13 1.87 -9.20
C SER A 80 17.54 0.99 -8.02
N ASP A 81 18.22 1.60 -7.05
CA ASP A 81 18.64 0.97 -5.80
C ASP A 81 17.53 0.80 -4.75
N SER A 82 16.29 1.14 -5.09
CA SER A 82 15.16 0.99 -4.17
C SER A 82 14.89 -0.48 -3.83
N ARG A 83 14.34 -0.73 -2.63
CA ARG A 83 14.04 -2.09 -2.14
C ARG A 83 13.15 -2.85 -3.13
N HIS A 84 12.07 -2.24 -3.61
CA HIS A 84 11.13 -2.87 -4.55
C HIS A 84 11.72 -3.07 -5.95
N SER A 85 12.58 -2.17 -6.42
CA SER A 85 13.30 -2.34 -7.70
C SER A 85 14.23 -3.55 -7.67
N ARG A 86 15.04 -3.69 -6.61
CA ARG A 86 15.93 -4.85 -6.42
C ARG A 86 15.14 -6.15 -6.26
N SER A 87 14.06 -6.15 -5.47
CA SER A 87 13.19 -7.33 -5.34
C SER A 87 12.49 -7.68 -6.66
N PHE A 88 12.10 -6.69 -7.47
CA PHE A 88 11.55 -6.93 -8.81
C PHE A 88 12.59 -7.61 -9.71
N GLN A 89 13.84 -7.17 -9.70
CA GLN A 89 14.92 -7.81 -10.47
C GLN A 89 15.07 -9.29 -10.08
N MET A 90 15.08 -9.59 -8.78
CA MET A 90 15.16 -10.97 -8.29
C MET A 90 13.94 -11.79 -8.73
N LEU A 91 12.73 -11.22 -8.63
CA LEU A 91 11.49 -11.86 -9.06
C LEU A 91 11.51 -12.14 -10.57
N ALA A 92 11.94 -11.18 -11.39
CA ALA A 92 12.03 -11.31 -12.84
C ALA A 92 13.03 -12.40 -13.28
N ALA A 93 14.16 -12.53 -12.57
CA ALA A 93 15.13 -13.59 -12.81
C ALA A 93 14.68 -14.96 -12.28
N SER A 94 13.65 -15.00 -11.44
CA SER A 94 13.14 -16.24 -10.83
C SER A 94 12.15 -16.98 -11.73
N ARG A 95 11.82 -18.21 -11.35
CA ARG A 95 10.70 -18.98 -11.93
C ARG A 95 9.48 -19.03 -11.01
N GLU A 96 9.43 -18.20 -9.96
CA GLU A 96 8.31 -18.20 -9.00
C GLU A 96 7.00 -17.80 -9.66
N ALA A 97 7.01 -16.74 -10.47
CA ALA A 97 5.83 -16.25 -11.17
C ALA A 97 6.24 -15.40 -12.38
N ASN A 98 5.38 -15.35 -13.39
CA ASN A 98 5.55 -14.45 -14.53
C ASN A 98 5.03 -13.04 -14.16
N PRO A 99 5.89 -12.02 -14.00
CA PRO A 99 5.48 -10.68 -13.56
C PRO A 99 4.46 -10.00 -14.48
N GLU A 100 4.51 -10.26 -15.79
CA GLU A 100 3.54 -9.70 -16.76
C GLU A 100 2.10 -10.15 -16.51
N ILE A 101 1.95 -11.37 -15.98
CA ILE A 101 0.65 -11.96 -15.68
C ILE A 101 0.17 -11.45 -14.31
N ILE A 102 1.06 -11.44 -13.31
CA ILE A 102 0.65 -11.33 -11.91
C ILE A 102 0.66 -9.90 -11.37
N LEU A 103 1.49 -9.00 -11.89
CA LEU A 103 1.63 -7.63 -11.34
C LEU A 103 0.77 -6.60 -12.08
N ARG A 104 0.00 -7.04 -13.06
CA ARG A 104 -0.71 -6.14 -13.97
C ARG A 104 -2.00 -5.60 -13.36
N ASP A 105 -2.17 -4.28 -13.43
CA ASP A 105 -3.41 -3.57 -13.11
C ASP A 105 -3.97 -3.98 -11.72
N SER A 106 -5.24 -4.41 -11.68
CA SER A 106 -5.96 -4.81 -10.46
C SER A 106 -5.40 -6.05 -9.77
N ASN A 107 -4.60 -6.90 -10.44
CA ASN A 107 -3.98 -8.04 -9.78
C ASN A 107 -3.05 -7.56 -8.67
N LEU A 108 -2.28 -6.50 -8.92
CA LEU A 108 -1.38 -5.92 -7.93
C LEU A 108 -2.11 -5.44 -6.69
N MET A 109 -3.28 -4.80 -6.84
CA MET A 109 -4.08 -4.33 -5.69
C MET A 109 -4.58 -5.48 -4.83
N ILE A 110 -5.04 -6.56 -5.46
CA ILE A 110 -5.50 -7.75 -4.75
C ILE A 110 -4.35 -8.40 -3.99
N LEU A 111 -3.17 -8.49 -4.62
CA LEU A 111 -1.98 -9.03 -3.98
C LEU A 111 -1.52 -8.16 -2.80
N LEU A 112 -1.47 -6.83 -2.95
CA LEU A 112 -1.10 -5.89 -1.89
C LEU A 112 -2.11 -5.90 -0.71
N SER A 113 -3.40 -6.17 -0.97
CA SER A 113 -4.41 -6.32 0.08
C SER A 113 -4.27 -7.64 0.86
N ALA A 114 -3.97 -8.74 0.17
CA ALA A 114 -3.99 -10.10 0.73
C ALA A 114 -2.60 -10.65 1.15
N MET A 115 -1.53 -9.84 1.09
CA MET A 115 -0.16 -10.31 1.33
C MET A 115 0.19 -10.59 2.80
N PHE A 116 -0.48 -9.95 3.76
CA PHE A 116 -0.11 -10.06 5.19
C PHE A 116 -1.02 -11.01 5.97
N THR A 117 -2.33 -10.91 5.79
CA THR A 117 -3.31 -11.74 6.48
C THR A 117 -4.34 -12.26 5.48
N PRO A 118 -4.85 -13.49 5.67
CA PRO A 118 -5.95 -13.98 4.84
C PRO A 118 -7.17 -13.08 4.98
N LYS A 119 -7.71 -12.59 3.87
CA LYS A 119 -8.86 -11.66 3.85
C LYS A 119 -10.03 -12.23 3.08
N THR A 120 -11.24 -11.87 3.49
CA THR A 120 -12.45 -12.20 2.71
C THR A 120 -12.46 -11.42 1.40
N ARG A 121 -13.26 -11.89 0.44
CA ARG A 121 -13.48 -11.16 -0.82
C ARG A 121 -13.98 -9.74 -0.60
N LYS A 122 -14.87 -9.55 0.38
CA LYS A 122 -15.41 -8.24 0.74
C LYS A 122 -14.31 -7.29 1.22
N ASN A 123 -13.45 -7.75 2.15
CA ASN A 123 -12.37 -6.91 2.69
C ASN A 123 -11.35 -6.55 1.58
N ILE A 124 -11.02 -7.48 0.68
CA ILE A 124 -10.15 -7.18 -0.47
C ILE A 124 -10.82 -6.17 -1.43
N ALA A 125 -12.12 -6.29 -1.67
CA ALA A 125 -12.87 -5.37 -2.52
C ALA A 125 -12.83 -3.93 -1.95
N GLU A 126 -13.00 -3.81 -0.62
CA GLU A 126 -12.89 -2.54 0.10
C GLU A 126 -11.47 -1.94 -0.01
N ASP A 127 -10.42 -2.71 0.32
CA ASP A 127 -9.02 -2.26 0.26
C ASP A 127 -8.61 -1.85 -1.17
N ALA A 128 -8.98 -2.67 -2.15
CA ALA A 128 -8.56 -2.51 -3.54
C ALA A 128 -9.41 -1.50 -4.31
N HIS A 129 -10.50 -0.99 -3.70
CA HIS A 129 -11.52 -0.18 -4.37
C HIS A 129 -12.08 -0.85 -5.64
N LEU A 130 -12.40 -2.14 -5.52
CA LEU A 130 -12.95 -2.96 -6.59
C LEU A 130 -14.35 -3.44 -6.21
N SER A 131 -15.15 -3.85 -7.20
CA SER A 131 -16.35 -4.64 -6.89
C SER A 131 -15.96 -6.05 -6.45
N GLU A 132 -16.76 -6.68 -5.59
CA GLU A 132 -16.55 -8.08 -5.20
C GLU A 132 -16.48 -9.02 -6.42
N GLU A 133 -17.27 -8.76 -7.47
CA GLU A 133 -17.23 -9.54 -8.71
C GLU A 133 -15.91 -9.37 -9.46
N SER A 134 -15.34 -8.16 -9.47
CA SER A 134 -14.01 -7.92 -10.02
C SER A 134 -12.95 -8.68 -9.24
N VAL A 135 -12.99 -8.62 -7.90
CA VAL A 135 -12.09 -9.39 -7.03
C VAL A 135 -12.23 -10.88 -7.35
N ARG A 136 -13.45 -11.43 -7.42
CA ARG A 136 -13.69 -12.83 -7.75
C ARG A 136 -13.09 -13.23 -9.10
N LYS A 137 -13.22 -12.38 -10.11
CA LYS A 137 -12.68 -12.61 -11.47
C LYS A 137 -11.15 -12.66 -11.46
N TYR A 138 -10.50 -11.67 -10.84
CA TYR A 138 -9.05 -11.56 -10.83
C TYR A 138 -8.42 -12.58 -9.88
N ALA A 139 -8.95 -12.76 -8.68
CA ALA A 139 -8.48 -13.75 -7.71
C ALA A 139 -8.55 -15.17 -8.27
N ARG A 140 -9.61 -15.55 -9.02
CA ARG A 140 -9.66 -16.86 -9.70
C ARG A 140 -8.50 -17.10 -10.65
N ARG A 141 -8.04 -16.07 -11.37
CA ARG A 141 -6.88 -16.17 -12.26
C ARG A 141 -5.58 -16.33 -11.47
N LEU A 142 -5.43 -15.55 -10.40
CA LEU A 142 -4.29 -15.66 -9.49
C LEU A 142 -4.23 -17.04 -8.81
N MET A 143 -5.37 -17.58 -8.39
CA MET A 143 -5.48 -18.93 -7.83
C MET A 143 -5.17 -20.02 -8.85
N ALA A 144 -5.70 -19.91 -10.07
CA ALA A 144 -5.38 -20.86 -11.15
C ALA A 144 -3.89 -20.86 -11.52
N ALA A 145 -3.20 -19.74 -11.30
CA ALA A 145 -1.76 -19.61 -11.48
C ALA A 145 -0.94 -19.98 -10.22
N GLY A 146 -1.58 -20.48 -9.15
CA GLY A 146 -0.90 -20.86 -7.90
C GLY A 146 -0.37 -19.69 -7.07
N ILE A 147 -0.76 -18.45 -7.40
CA ILE A 147 -0.28 -17.22 -6.75
C ILE A 147 -1.00 -16.97 -5.43
N MET A 148 -2.27 -17.32 -5.38
CA MET A 148 -3.11 -17.19 -4.20
C MET A 148 -3.78 -18.52 -3.90
N TYR A 149 -4.23 -18.69 -2.66
CA TYR A 149 -5.11 -19.77 -2.26
C TYR A 149 -6.29 -19.22 -1.45
N GLU A 150 -7.37 -19.99 -1.40
CA GLU A 150 -8.54 -19.69 -0.59
C GLU A 150 -8.73 -20.81 0.44
N LYS A 151 -8.93 -20.43 1.71
CA LYS A 151 -9.24 -21.34 2.81
C LYS A 151 -10.28 -20.68 3.71
N ASN A 152 -11.37 -21.39 3.99
CA ASN A 152 -12.47 -20.91 4.84
C ASN A 152 -13.04 -19.55 4.37
N GLY A 153 -13.16 -19.34 3.06
CA GLY A 153 -13.67 -18.08 2.48
C GLY A 153 -12.71 -16.88 2.60
N LYS A 154 -11.48 -17.10 3.08
CA LYS A 154 -10.42 -16.10 3.14
C LYS A 154 -9.34 -16.44 2.11
N MET A 155 -8.92 -15.44 1.35
CA MET A 155 -7.88 -15.51 0.33
C MET A 155 -6.56 -14.98 0.87
N ALA A 156 -5.46 -15.61 0.49
CA ALA A 156 -4.10 -15.19 0.88
C ALA A 156 -3.10 -15.45 -0.24
N LEU A 157 -1.97 -14.74 -0.19
CA LEU A 157 -0.81 -15.02 -1.04
C LEU A 157 -0.25 -16.42 -0.73
N SER A 158 0.13 -17.17 -1.77
CA SER A 158 0.77 -18.48 -1.59
C SER A 158 2.11 -18.35 -0.84
N PRO A 159 2.37 -19.15 0.22
CA PRO A 159 3.62 -19.09 0.97
C PRO A 159 4.83 -19.58 0.16
N SER A 160 4.63 -20.23 -0.98
CA SER A 160 5.69 -20.73 -1.86
C SER A 160 6.31 -19.66 -2.76
N LEU A 161 5.98 -18.37 -2.57
CA LEU A 161 6.38 -17.26 -3.44
C LEU A 161 7.11 -16.15 -2.66
N PRO A 162 8.26 -16.46 -2.02
CA PRO A 162 8.96 -15.52 -1.15
C PRO A 162 9.50 -14.29 -1.89
N LEU A 163 9.92 -14.40 -3.16
CA LEU A 163 10.40 -13.22 -3.92
C LEU A 163 9.24 -12.30 -4.28
N LEU A 164 8.07 -12.86 -4.60
CA LEU A 164 6.86 -12.07 -4.81
C LEU A 164 6.45 -11.34 -3.52
N ALA A 165 6.41 -12.04 -2.39
CA ALA A 165 6.09 -11.43 -1.10
C ALA A 165 7.05 -10.27 -0.77
N LYS A 166 8.36 -10.48 -0.96
CA LYS A 166 9.39 -9.46 -0.74
C LYS A 166 9.24 -8.26 -1.69
N PHE A 167 8.82 -8.48 -2.93
CA PHE A 167 8.51 -7.40 -3.88
C PHE A 167 7.30 -6.59 -3.41
N LEU A 168 6.20 -7.27 -3.08
CA LEU A 168 4.95 -6.62 -2.65
C LEU A 168 5.16 -5.78 -1.39
N GLU A 169 5.91 -6.31 -0.42
CA GLU A 169 6.26 -5.59 0.82
C GLU A 169 7.07 -4.33 0.51
N GLY A 170 8.17 -4.46 -0.23
CA GLY A 170 8.98 -3.29 -0.56
C GLY A 170 8.22 -2.23 -1.37
N TYR A 171 7.27 -2.66 -2.21
CA TYR A 171 6.49 -1.71 -3.00
C TYR A 171 5.36 -1.06 -2.21
N ALA A 172 4.72 -1.79 -1.29
CA ALA A 172 3.78 -1.24 -0.31
C ALA A 172 4.44 -0.13 0.53
N ASP A 173 5.62 -0.40 1.09
CA ASP A 173 6.39 0.58 1.87
C ASP A 173 6.66 1.84 1.05
N PHE A 174 7.06 1.68 -0.22
CA PHE A 174 7.31 2.80 -1.12
C PHE A 174 6.03 3.62 -1.37
N ILE A 175 4.92 2.96 -1.66
CA ILE A 175 3.62 3.62 -1.90
C ILE A 175 3.20 4.42 -0.67
N ASN A 176 3.22 3.80 0.51
CA ASN A 176 2.80 4.43 1.76
C ASN A 176 3.67 5.65 2.11
N ARG A 177 5.00 5.55 1.93
CA ARG A 177 5.92 6.69 2.12
C ARG A 177 5.62 7.83 1.15
N ARG A 178 5.33 7.51 -0.11
CA ARG A 178 5.00 8.56 -1.10
C ARG A 178 3.64 9.19 -0.85
N ILE A 179 2.67 8.44 -0.35
CA ILE A 179 1.38 9.00 0.07
C ILE A 179 1.58 9.88 1.31
N ALA A 180 2.34 9.43 2.30
CA ALA A 180 2.67 10.23 3.48
C ALA A 180 3.32 11.56 3.09
N LEU A 181 4.34 11.54 2.22
CA LEU A 181 4.99 12.76 1.73
C LEU A 181 4.07 13.68 0.91
N ALA A 182 3.01 13.14 0.31
CA ALA A 182 2.01 13.94 -0.37
C ALA A 182 1.02 14.61 0.62
N LEU A 183 0.83 14.03 1.81
CA LEU A 183 0.06 14.65 2.89
C LEU A 183 0.85 15.78 3.57
N SER A 184 2.13 15.56 3.84
CA SER A 184 3.04 16.55 4.41
C SER A 184 4.50 16.18 4.14
N ASN A 185 5.37 17.18 3.92
CA ASN A 185 6.80 16.96 3.77
C ASN A 185 7.46 16.41 5.05
N ASN A 186 6.85 16.65 6.21
CA ASN A 186 7.31 16.20 7.51
C ASN A 186 6.57 14.94 7.99
N ALA A 187 5.74 14.35 7.13
CA ALA A 187 5.00 13.14 7.44
C ALA A 187 5.92 11.94 7.64
N VAL A 188 5.61 11.13 8.65
CA VAL A 188 6.28 9.87 8.93
C VAL A 188 5.23 8.76 9.03
N VAL A 189 5.50 7.62 8.40
CA VAL A 189 4.66 6.42 8.57
C VAL A 189 4.89 5.86 9.97
N ALA A 190 3.86 5.89 10.82
CA ALA A 190 3.89 5.38 12.19
C ALA A 190 3.52 3.89 12.27
N TRP A 191 2.67 3.44 11.36
CA TRP A 191 2.32 2.03 11.17
C TRP A 191 1.93 1.84 9.71
N GLU A 192 2.22 0.66 9.15
CA GLU A 192 1.77 0.30 7.81
C GLU A 192 1.52 -1.19 7.67
N ARG A 193 0.62 -1.52 6.74
CA ARG A 193 0.39 -2.88 6.28
C ARG A 193 -0.30 -2.86 4.92
N GLY A 194 0.43 -3.30 3.91
CA GLY A 194 -0.07 -3.36 2.54
C GLY A 194 -0.46 -1.96 2.09
N LEU A 195 -1.74 -1.78 1.75
CA LEU A 195 -2.29 -0.50 1.29
C LEU A 195 -2.78 0.42 2.42
N GLU A 196 -2.66 -0.01 3.68
CA GLU A 196 -3.11 0.73 4.84
C GLU A 196 -1.92 1.31 5.60
N ALA A 197 -2.04 2.54 6.09
CA ALA A 197 -1.03 3.17 6.91
C ALA A 197 -1.61 4.18 7.90
N ILE A 198 -0.97 4.32 9.05
CA ILE A 198 -1.13 5.43 9.97
C ILE A 198 0.07 6.35 9.77
N VAL A 199 -0.20 7.59 9.39
CA VAL A 199 0.80 8.63 9.15
C VAL A 199 0.74 9.63 10.28
N ARG A 200 1.89 9.90 10.90
CA ARG A 200 2.03 10.98 11.88
C ARG A 200 2.61 12.23 11.21
N VAL A 201 2.10 13.39 11.58
CA VAL A 201 2.52 14.70 11.06
C VAL A 201 2.69 15.65 12.25
N PRO A 202 3.69 16.55 12.28
CA PRO A 202 3.84 17.52 13.37
C PRO A 202 2.56 18.34 13.58
N ILE A 203 2.23 18.64 14.84
CA ILE A 203 1.10 19.52 15.16
C ILE A 203 1.28 20.89 14.49
N GLY A 204 0.17 21.43 13.98
CA GLY A 204 0.13 22.69 13.23
C GLY A 204 -0.06 22.46 11.73
N GLU A 205 0.35 21.30 11.22
CA GLU A 205 0.02 20.86 9.87
C GLU A 205 -1.31 20.08 9.90
N LYS A 206 -2.23 20.42 8.99
CA LYS A 206 -3.55 19.78 8.87
C LYS A 206 -3.73 19.20 7.47
N PRO A 207 -3.19 17.99 7.20
CA PRO A 207 -3.38 17.34 5.91
C PRO A 207 -4.85 16.97 5.67
N ASP A 208 -5.24 16.91 4.41
CA ASP A 208 -6.56 16.42 3.98
C ASP A 208 -6.61 14.88 4.01
N ALA A 209 -6.73 14.33 5.21
CA ALA A 209 -6.84 12.89 5.45
C ALA A 209 -7.72 12.60 6.70
N PRO A 210 -8.35 11.41 6.78
CA PRO A 210 -9.10 11.03 7.97
C PRO A 210 -8.20 11.02 9.21
N GLU A 211 -8.54 11.84 10.20
CA GLU A 211 -7.92 11.77 11.52
C GLU A 211 -8.18 10.40 12.15
N THR A 212 -7.17 9.88 12.84
CA THR A 212 -7.28 8.60 13.54
C THR A 212 -6.47 8.60 14.84
N ALA A 213 -6.47 7.47 15.54
CA ALA A 213 -5.77 7.25 16.79
C ALA A 213 -5.97 8.42 17.78
N LEU A 214 -4.89 8.92 18.40
CA LEU A 214 -4.93 9.98 19.41
C LEU A 214 -5.57 11.28 18.90
N THR A 215 -5.43 11.60 17.62
CA THR A 215 -6.00 12.84 17.05
C THR A 215 -7.52 12.78 16.93
N ALA A 216 -8.05 11.64 16.48
CA ALA A 216 -9.49 11.48 16.39
C ALA A 216 -10.18 11.46 17.76
N MET A 217 -9.47 11.04 18.82
CA MET A 217 -9.98 11.00 20.20
C MET A 217 -10.34 12.39 20.76
N ALA A 218 -9.64 13.45 20.33
CA ALA A 218 -9.93 14.83 20.76
C ALA A 218 -11.37 15.25 20.41
N ARG A 219 -11.92 14.77 19.28
CA ARG A 219 -13.31 15.03 18.89
C ARG A 219 -14.34 14.41 19.83
N HIS A 220 -13.92 13.40 20.59
CA HIS A 220 -14.70 12.77 21.63
C HIS A 220 -14.38 13.35 23.02
N GLY A 221 -13.73 14.52 23.10
CA GLY A 221 -13.36 15.16 24.37
C GLY A 221 -12.35 14.36 25.19
N ILE A 222 -11.46 13.62 24.52
CA ILE A 222 -10.34 12.91 25.14
C ILE A 222 -9.06 13.55 24.58
N ASP A 223 -8.60 14.60 25.27
CA ASP A 223 -7.42 15.34 24.85
C ASP A 223 -6.15 14.67 25.38
N ILE A 224 -5.36 14.14 24.47
CA ILE A 224 -4.08 13.48 24.76
C ILE A 224 -2.96 14.37 24.26
N VAL A 225 -2.05 14.75 25.16
CA VAL A 225 -0.88 15.56 24.81
C VAL A 225 0.09 14.74 23.95
N THR A 226 0.41 15.24 22.77
CA THR A 226 1.30 14.63 21.77
C THR A 226 1.92 15.75 20.94
N ASP A 227 3.07 15.53 20.33
CA ASP A 227 3.70 16.48 19.38
C ASP A 227 3.22 16.27 17.93
N TYR A 228 2.40 15.22 17.70
CA TYR A 228 1.99 14.78 16.38
C TYR A 228 0.47 14.58 16.26
N GLY A 229 -0.06 14.97 15.10
CA GLY A 229 -1.35 14.52 14.59
C GLY A 229 -1.23 13.19 13.83
N TYR A 230 -2.25 12.34 13.90
CA TYR A 230 -2.31 11.01 13.29
C TYR A 230 -3.44 10.91 12.28
N TYR A 231 -3.10 10.45 11.08
CA TYR A 231 -3.98 10.40 9.92
C TYR A 231 -3.93 9.03 9.27
N TYR A 232 -5.03 8.63 8.65
CA TYR A 232 -5.18 7.30 8.07
C TYR A 232 -5.12 7.30 6.54
N VAL A 233 -4.48 6.27 6.00
CA VAL A 233 -4.46 5.93 4.58
C VAL A 233 -5.05 4.51 4.44
N PRO A 234 -5.99 4.26 3.51
CA PRO A 234 -6.47 5.16 2.44
C PRO A 234 -7.38 6.31 2.91
N ILE A 235 -7.20 7.48 2.28
CA ILE A 235 -7.89 8.75 2.60
C ILE A 235 -9.41 8.65 2.44
N THR A 236 -9.88 7.73 1.61
CA THR A 236 -11.31 7.53 1.32
C THR A 236 -12.05 6.69 2.38
N LYS A 237 -11.33 6.04 3.31
CA LYS A 237 -11.95 5.16 4.31
C LYS A 237 -12.63 6.02 5.38
N LYS A 238 -13.92 5.74 5.61
CA LYS A 238 -14.63 6.29 6.78
C LYS A 238 -14.28 5.44 7.99
N LEU A 239 -13.72 6.08 9.01
CA LEU A 239 -13.31 5.41 10.25
C LEU A 239 -14.44 5.46 11.29
N ASP A 240 -14.58 4.36 12.02
CA ASP A 240 -15.44 4.23 13.19
C ASP A 240 -14.64 4.23 14.51
N ASN A 241 -15.34 4.11 15.63
CA ASN A 241 -14.72 4.11 16.96
C ASN A 241 -13.78 2.90 17.13
N GLU A 242 -14.14 1.74 16.55
CA GLU A 242 -13.32 0.54 16.57
C GLU A 242 -12.02 0.74 15.79
N ASP A 243 -12.07 1.39 14.63
CA ASP A 243 -10.88 1.77 13.86
C ASP A 243 -9.99 2.69 14.69
N VAL A 244 -10.52 3.77 15.26
CA VAL A 244 -9.73 4.72 16.05
C VAL A 244 -9.09 4.05 17.27
N ALA A 245 -9.84 3.20 17.97
CA ALA A 245 -9.34 2.43 19.11
C ALA A 245 -8.22 1.47 18.70
N LEU A 246 -8.42 0.66 17.66
CA LEU A 246 -7.42 -0.28 17.16
C LEU A 246 -6.19 0.43 16.62
N HIS A 247 -6.36 1.52 15.88
CA HIS A 247 -5.26 2.34 15.37
C HIS A 247 -4.44 2.97 16.49
N THR A 248 -5.07 3.33 17.61
CA THR A 248 -4.35 3.79 18.81
C THR A 248 -3.45 2.70 19.38
N VAL A 249 -3.96 1.47 19.47
CA VAL A 249 -3.15 0.31 19.91
C VAL A 249 -2.03 0.00 18.91
N LEU A 250 -2.28 0.14 17.60
CA LEU A 250 -1.26 -0.11 16.57
C LEU A 250 -0.04 0.81 16.64
N LEU A 251 -0.15 1.98 17.28
CA LEU A 251 1.00 2.88 17.50
C LEU A 251 2.07 2.26 18.40
N ASP A 252 1.64 1.45 19.39
CA ASP A 252 2.51 0.62 20.23
C ASP A 252 1.65 -0.49 20.88
N PRO A 253 1.60 -1.69 20.27
CA PRO A 253 0.75 -2.78 20.72
C PRO A 253 1.06 -3.29 22.14
N ASN A 254 2.26 -3.00 22.66
CA ASN A 254 2.69 -3.43 23.99
C ASN A 254 2.44 -2.36 25.07
N SER A 255 1.95 -1.17 24.67
CA SER A 255 1.70 -0.06 25.58
C SER A 255 0.36 -0.19 26.28
N THR A 256 0.39 -0.48 27.58
CA THR A 256 -0.80 -0.42 28.45
C THR A 256 -1.47 0.96 28.40
N ARG A 257 -0.70 2.03 28.15
CA ARG A 257 -1.21 3.40 28.01
C ARG A 257 -2.11 3.52 26.78
N TYR A 258 -1.67 3.06 25.61
CA TYR A 258 -2.49 3.13 24.39
C TYR A 258 -3.71 2.22 24.42
N VAL A 259 -3.58 1.03 25.03
CA VAL A 259 -4.74 0.17 25.32
C VAL A 259 -5.75 0.89 26.23
N SER A 260 -5.26 1.61 27.25
CA SER A 260 -6.13 2.36 28.17
C SER A 260 -6.86 3.52 27.49
N TYR A 261 -6.19 4.22 26.57
CA TYR A 261 -6.82 5.28 25.76
C TYR A 261 -7.89 4.73 24.81
N ALA A 262 -7.59 3.62 24.14
CA ALA A 262 -8.54 2.92 23.30
C ALA A 262 -9.78 2.46 24.10
N LEU A 263 -9.58 1.87 25.29
CA LEU A 263 -10.66 1.51 26.21
C LEU A 263 -11.51 2.70 26.64
N LEU A 264 -10.88 3.83 26.96
CA LEU A 264 -11.60 5.05 27.36
C LEU A 264 -12.53 5.52 26.25
N LEU A 265 -12.05 5.55 25.00
CA LEU A 265 -12.86 5.89 23.83
C LEU A 265 -14.06 4.92 23.67
N LEU A 266 -13.79 3.61 23.68
CA LEU A 266 -14.82 2.59 23.49
C LEU A 266 -15.89 2.63 24.58
N LYS A 267 -15.51 2.90 25.84
CA LYS A 267 -16.46 3.06 26.95
C LYS A 267 -17.30 4.33 26.84
N LYS A 268 -16.74 5.40 26.29
CA LYS A 268 -17.42 6.69 26.17
C LYS A 268 -18.45 6.70 25.04
N GLU A 269 -18.08 6.16 23.88
CA GLU A 269 -18.89 6.28 22.66
C GLU A 269 -19.71 5.02 22.35
N GLY A 270 -19.41 3.91 23.02
CA GLY A 270 -19.91 2.59 22.64
C GLY A 270 -19.24 2.04 21.38
N PHE A 271 -19.42 0.74 21.15
CA PHE A 271 -18.80 0.01 20.04
C PHE A 271 -19.53 -1.30 19.73
N ASP A 272 -19.35 -1.78 18.51
CA ASP A 272 -19.70 -3.12 18.07
C ASP A 272 -18.55 -4.09 18.42
N ARG A 273 -18.81 -4.95 19.39
CA ARG A 273 -17.86 -5.97 19.87
C ARG A 273 -17.41 -6.92 18.77
N LYS A 274 -18.32 -7.36 17.89
CA LYS A 274 -17.98 -8.30 16.82
C LYS A 274 -17.04 -7.63 15.83
N ARG A 275 -17.33 -6.39 15.45
CA ARG A 275 -16.50 -5.59 14.54
C ARG A 275 -15.10 -5.33 15.11
N LEU A 276 -14.99 -4.98 16.39
CA LEU A 276 -13.71 -4.76 17.07
C LEU A 276 -12.83 -6.02 17.02
N LEU A 277 -13.41 -7.19 17.28
CA LEU A 277 -12.69 -8.47 17.27
C LEU A 277 -12.28 -8.89 15.86
N GLU A 278 -13.17 -8.74 14.87
CA GLU A 278 -12.89 -9.06 13.47
C GLU A 278 -11.76 -8.18 12.92
N LYS A 279 -11.83 -6.86 13.12
CA LYS A 279 -10.76 -5.94 12.70
C LYS A 279 -9.46 -6.16 13.48
N GLY A 280 -9.56 -6.46 14.78
CA GLY A 280 -8.40 -6.76 15.61
C GLY A 280 -7.67 -8.03 15.16
N GLU A 281 -8.40 -9.07 14.74
CA GLU A 281 -7.83 -10.24 14.09
C GLU A 281 -7.17 -9.88 12.76
N ASP A 282 -7.88 -9.11 11.92
CA ASP A 282 -7.34 -8.67 10.65
C ASP A 282 -6.01 -7.95 10.87
N TYR A 283 -5.93 -6.99 11.81
CA TYR A 283 -4.74 -6.25 12.24
C TYR A 283 -3.66 -7.06 12.98
N GLY A 284 -3.91 -8.34 13.29
CA GLY A 284 -2.95 -9.18 14.03
C GLY A 284 -2.83 -8.82 15.52
N ILE A 285 -3.74 -8.00 16.06
CA ILE A 285 -3.78 -7.56 17.47
C ILE A 285 -5.02 -8.10 18.20
N ARG A 286 -5.46 -9.31 17.84
CA ARG A 286 -6.66 -9.96 18.42
C ARG A 286 -6.62 -10.04 19.94
N GLY A 287 -5.44 -10.27 20.54
CA GLY A 287 -5.27 -10.29 21.99
C GLY A 287 -5.68 -8.97 22.64
N ALA A 288 -5.14 -7.86 22.14
CA ALA A 288 -5.52 -6.51 22.60
C ALA A 288 -7.00 -6.21 22.34
N ALA A 289 -7.52 -6.55 21.15
CA ALA A 289 -8.93 -6.38 20.84
C ALA A 289 -9.85 -7.17 21.79
N THR A 290 -9.44 -8.37 22.21
CA THR A 290 -10.19 -9.20 23.18
C THR A 290 -10.17 -8.57 24.57
N ALA A 291 -9.02 -8.05 25.00
CA ALA A 291 -8.90 -7.33 26.28
C ALA A 291 -9.75 -6.05 26.31
N MET A 292 -9.86 -5.35 25.18
CA MET A 292 -10.71 -4.16 25.06
C MET A 292 -12.21 -4.47 24.97
N ALA A 293 -12.55 -5.69 24.55
CA ALA A 293 -13.92 -6.16 24.36
C ALA A 293 -14.55 -6.78 25.62
N GLY A 294 -13.80 -6.88 26.72
CA GLY A 294 -14.25 -7.40 28.03
C GLY A 294 -14.62 -6.27 28.97
#